data_AF-A0A355AG42-F1
#
_entry.id   AF-A0A355AG42-F1
#
_cell.length_a   1.000
_cell.length_b   1.000
_cell.length_c   1.000
_cell.angle_alpha   90.00
_cell.angle_beta   90.00
_cell.angle_gamma   90.00
#
_symmetry.space_group_name_H-M   'P 1'
#
loop_
_entity.id
_entity.type
_entity.pdbx_description
1 polymer ?
#
loop_
_entity_poly.entity_id
_entity_poly.type
_entity_poly.pdbx_seq_one_letter_code
_entity_poly.pdbx_strand_id
1 'polypeptide(L)'
;MRTSKKITLKNTAKFKQQLLSWAQQFEHVSWLDSNNYPRKHSTFDTVLAVGAYSSFICNYNHAFENLKHYKNLTKDYLFGYLSYDLKNDTENLTSNNFDGLGFSDLFFFQPKKLFF
;
A
#
# COMPACT_ATOMS: atom_id res chain seq x y z
N MET A 1 12.45 -15.30 -2.53
CA MET A 1 13.38 -14.50 -1.71
C MET A 1 13.65 -13.19 -2.43
N ARG A 2 13.57 -12.02 -1.77
CA ARG A 2 13.81 -10.72 -2.43
C ARG A 2 15.31 -10.49 -2.65
N THR A 3 15.65 -9.86 -3.77
CA THR A 3 17.00 -9.36 -4.06
C THR A 3 17.04 -7.85 -3.92
N SER A 4 18.12 -7.31 -3.37
CA SER A 4 18.29 -5.86 -3.18
C SER A 4 19.48 -5.32 -3.97
N LYS A 5 19.36 -4.08 -4.44
CA LYS A 5 20.44 -3.33 -5.08
C LYS A 5 20.36 -1.87 -4.62
N LYS A 6 21.50 -1.29 -4.28
CA LYS A 6 21.63 0.13 -3.90
C LYS A 6 22.30 0.90 -5.03
N ILE A 7 21.76 2.07 -5.35
CA ILE A 7 22.25 2.96 -6.41
C ILE A 7 22.28 4.38 -5.85
N THR A 8 23.42 5.06 -5.96
CA THR A 8 23.54 6.47 -5.55
C THR A 8 23.00 7.38 -6.65
N LEU A 9 22.03 8.23 -6.31
CA LEU A 9 21.40 9.16 -7.23
C LEU A 9 22.09 10.53 -7.19
N LYS A 10 22.28 11.16 -8.36
CA LYS A 10 22.83 12.53 -8.45
C LYS A 10 21.78 13.61 -8.15
N ASN A 11 20.55 13.40 -8.60
CA ASN A 11 19.43 14.34 -8.40
C ASN A 11 18.19 13.53 -8.01
N THR A 12 17.91 13.46 -6.71
CA THR A 12 16.81 12.69 -6.13
C THR A 12 15.45 13.26 -6.54
N ALA A 13 15.28 14.58 -6.54
CA ALA A 13 14.02 15.23 -6.90
C ALA A 13 13.59 14.92 -8.34
N LYS A 14 14.51 15.03 -9.31
CA LYS A 14 14.24 14.65 -10.69
C LYS A 14 13.95 13.16 -10.83
N PHE A 15 14.71 12.32 -10.12
CA PHE A 15 14.51 10.88 -10.16
C PHE A 15 13.15 10.46 -9.63
N LYS A 16 12.64 11.08 -8.54
CA LYS A 16 11.30 10.80 -8.01
C LYS A 16 10.22 10.99 -9.08
N GLN A 17 10.26 12.10 -9.82
CA GLN A 17 9.30 12.36 -10.89
C GLN A 17 9.36 11.32 -12.00
N GLN A 18 10.58 10.95 -12.43
CA GLN A 18 10.79 9.91 -13.43
C GLN A 18 10.32 8.53 -12.94
N LEU A 19 10.57 8.22 -11.67
CA LEU A 19 10.19 6.96 -11.05
C LEU A 19 8.67 6.85 -10.93
N LEU A 20 7.98 7.92 -10.53
CA LEU A 20 6.52 7.96 -10.47
C LEU A 20 5.90 7.83 -11.88
N SER A 21 6.45 8.52 -12.87
CA SER A 21 6.01 8.39 -14.27
C SER A 21 6.20 6.96 -14.79
N TRP A 22 7.35 6.34 -14.52
CA TRP A 22 7.60 4.94 -14.84
C TRP A 22 6.63 3.98 -14.14
N ALA A 23 6.22 4.28 -12.90
CA ALA A 23 5.31 3.44 -12.14
C ALA A 23 3.89 3.34 -12.74
N GLN A 24 3.45 4.32 -13.53
CA GLN A 24 2.10 4.34 -14.11
C GLN A 24 1.80 3.19 -15.07
N GLN A 25 2.82 2.48 -15.56
CA GLN A 25 2.64 1.31 -16.41
C GLN A 25 2.13 0.06 -15.65
N PHE A 26 2.17 0.09 -14.32
CA PHE A 26 1.71 -1.02 -13.49
C PHE A 26 0.28 -0.80 -13.03
N GLU A 27 -0.51 -1.87 -13.01
CA GLU A 27 -1.88 -1.84 -12.51
C GLU A 27 -1.95 -1.57 -10.99
N HIS A 28 -1.03 -2.18 -10.23
CA HIS A 28 -0.97 -2.05 -8.78
C HIS A 28 0.21 -1.13 -8.41
N VAL A 29 -0.08 0.04 -7.84
CA VAL A 29 0.92 1.05 -7.47
C VAL A 29 0.57 1.64 -6.10
N SER A 30 1.57 1.74 -5.22
CA SER A 30 1.48 2.53 -3.99
C SER A 30 2.66 3.49 -3.93
N TRP A 31 2.37 4.79 -3.89
CA TRP A 31 3.35 5.87 -3.78
C TRP A 31 3.18 6.60 -2.45
N LEU A 32 4.17 6.47 -1.57
CA LEU A 32 4.18 7.10 -0.25
C LEU A 32 5.30 8.15 -0.24
N ASP A 33 4.97 9.43 -0.20
CA ASP A 33 5.94 10.52 -0.22
C ASP A 33 5.81 11.36 1.05
N SER A 34 6.93 11.61 1.72
CA SER A 34 6.98 12.47 2.90
C SER A 34 6.83 13.96 2.56
N ASN A 35 6.86 14.32 1.27
CA ASN A 35 6.74 15.67 0.74
C ASN A 35 7.72 16.66 1.38
N ASN A 36 8.93 16.18 1.74
CA ASN A 36 9.93 16.93 2.50
C ASN A 36 9.39 17.58 3.79
N TYR A 37 8.31 17.03 4.36
CA TYR A 37 7.69 17.61 5.53
C TYR A 37 8.61 17.48 6.74
N PRO A 38 8.95 18.58 7.44
CA PRO A 38 9.89 18.55 8.55
C PRO A 38 9.24 17.88 9.76
N ARG A 39 9.49 16.58 9.94
CA ARG A 39 9.12 15.81 11.14
C ARG A 39 10.37 15.31 11.85
N LYS A 40 10.33 15.34 13.18
CA LYS A 40 11.38 14.81 14.07
C LYS A 40 11.68 13.31 13.84
N HIS A 41 10.76 12.57 13.24
CA HIS A 41 10.87 11.12 13.01
C HIS A 41 10.50 10.74 11.56
N SER A 42 11.09 11.41 10.57
CA SER A 42 10.99 10.96 9.17
C SER A 42 12.11 9.95 8.88
N THR A 43 11.76 8.70 8.63
CA THR A 43 12.71 7.62 8.27
C THR A 43 12.81 7.38 6.77
N PHE A 44 11.83 7.82 6.00
CA PHE A 44 11.76 7.61 4.55
C PHE A 44 11.43 8.91 3.83
N ASP A 45 12.10 9.14 2.69
CA ASP A 45 11.79 10.25 1.80
C ASP A 45 10.61 9.88 0.88
N THR A 46 10.74 8.75 0.18
CA THR A 46 9.68 8.18 -0.67
C THR A 46 9.76 6.67 -0.66
N VAL A 47 8.62 5.99 -0.65
CA VAL A 47 8.51 4.54 -0.87
C VAL A 47 7.59 4.28 -2.06
N LEU A 48 8.06 3.46 -2.99
CA LEU A 48 7.27 2.99 -4.12
C LEU A 48 7.16 1.46 -4.09
N ALA A 49 5.93 0.96 -4.22
CA ALA A 49 5.62 -0.44 -4.43
C ALA A 49 4.85 -0.60 -5.74
N VAL A 50 5.32 -1.49 -6.64
CA VAL A 50 4.68 -1.69 -7.96
C VAL A 50 4.54 -3.15 -8.36
N GLY A 51 3.44 -3.41 -9.09
CA GLY A 51 3.02 -4.72 -9.57
C GLY A 51 2.61 -5.65 -8.43
N ALA A 52 1.74 -6.63 -8.69
CA ALA A 52 1.31 -7.60 -7.69
C ALA A 52 1.72 -9.03 -8.07
N TYR A 53 2.23 -9.80 -7.11
CA TYR A 53 2.28 -11.26 -7.19
C TYR A 53 0.93 -11.87 -6.82
N SER A 54 0.34 -11.35 -5.75
CA SER A 54 -1.00 -11.65 -5.27
C SER A 54 -1.62 -10.38 -4.70
N SER A 55 -2.95 -10.36 -4.68
CA SER A 55 -3.75 -9.34 -4.00
C SER A 55 -4.81 -10.01 -3.14
N PHE A 56 -5.28 -9.28 -2.15
CA PHE A 56 -6.29 -9.69 -1.19
C PHE A 56 -7.28 -8.54 -1.05
N ILE A 57 -8.55 -8.86 -1.29
CA ILE A 57 -9.67 -7.93 -1.26
C ILE A 57 -10.73 -8.53 -0.35
N CYS A 58 -11.30 -7.72 0.54
CA CYS A 58 -12.32 -8.18 1.48
C CYS A 58 -13.30 -7.06 1.81
N ASN A 59 -14.51 -7.45 2.18
CA ASN A 59 -15.47 -6.58 2.85
C ASN A 59 -15.20 -6.62 4.36
N TYR A 60 -15.91 -5.82 5.15
CA TYR A 60 -15.59 -5.67 6.57
C TYR A 60 -15.69 -6.98 7.39
N ASN A 61 -16.53 -7.94 7.01
CA ASN A 61 -16.73 -9.17 7.79
C ASN A 61 -15.44 -10.00 7.97
N HIS A 62 -14.98 -10.14 9.21
CA HIS A 62 -13.75 -10.85 9.60
C HIS A 62 -12.50 -10.34 8.85
N ALA A 63 -12.49 -9.08 8.43
CA ALA A 63 -11.46 -8.53 7.54
C ALA A 63 -10.06 -8.61 8.14
N PHE A 64 -9.92 -8.35 9.45
CA PHE A 64 -8.63 -8.35 10.12
C PHE A 64 -8.04 -9.76 10.30
N GLU A 65 -8.87 -10.76 10.62
CA GLU A 65 -8.40 -12.16 10.69
C GLU A 65 -8.02 -12.66 9.29
N ASN A 66 -8.81 -12.34 8.26
CA ASN A 66 -8.46 -12.68 6.88
C ASN A 66 -7.17 -12.01 6.41
N LEU A 67 -6.96 -10.73 6.72
CA LEU A 67 -5.70 -10.03 6.43
C LEU A 67 -4.51 -10.66 7.17
N LYS A 68 -4.69 -11.07 8.41
CA LYS A 68 -3.67 -11.76 9.20
C LYS A 68 -3.32 -13.12 8.60
N HIS A 69 -4.31 -13.89 8.15
CA HIS A 69 -4.07 -15.12 7.39
C HIS A 69 -3.28 -14.84 6.11
N TYR A 70 -3.69 -13.86 5.32
CA TYR A 70 -3.00 -13.47 4.10
C TYR A 70 -1.54 -13.05 4.36
N LYS A 71 -1.29 -12.26 5.41
CA LYS A 71 0.06 -11.87 5.84
C LYS A 71 0.91 -13.08 6.25
N ASN A 72 0.35 -14.01 7.01
CA ASN A 72 1.04 -15.22 7.48
C ASN A 72 1.39 -16.19 6.34
N LEU A 73 0.57 -16.23 5.30
CA LEU A 73 0.83 -17.01 4.08
C LEU A 73 1.90 -16.34 3.21
N THR A 74 1.76 -15.03 2.98
CA THR A 74 2.65 -14.29 2.07
C THR A 74 4.06 -14.13 2.63
N LYS A 75 4.19 -13.85 3.94
CA LYS A 75 5.47 -13.61 4.64
C LYS A 75 6.38 -12.59 3.93
N ASP A 76 5.77 -11.51 3.45
CA ASP A 76 6.43 -10.48 2.65
C ASP A 76 5.80 -9.11 2.92
N TYR A 77 6.33 -8.06 2.30
CA TYR A 77 5.72 -6.73 2.27
C TYR A 77 4.31 -6.79 1.68
N LEU A 78 3.39 -6.06 2.32
CA LEU A 78 2.03 -5.84 1.84
C LEU A 78 1.78 -4.34 1.78
N PHE A 79 1.23 -3.88 0.66
CA PHE A 79 0.84 -2.49 0.45
C PHE A 79 -0.64 -2.44 0.11
N GLY A 80 -1.34 -1.40 0.55
CA GLY A 80 -2.79 -1.41 0.48
C GLY A 80 -3.43 -0.33 1.34
N TYR A 81 -4.72 -0.51 1.61
CA TYR A 81 -5.52 0.39 2.42
C TYR A 81 -6.53 -0.37 3.27
N LEU A 82 -6.97 0.32 4.32
CA LEU A 82 -8.05 -0.07 5.21
C LEU A 82 -9.11 1.02 5.08
N SER A 83 -10.32 0.67 4.64
CA SER A 83 -11.45 1.60 4.58
C SER A 83 -11.95 1.93 5.97
N TYR A 84 -12.78 2.97 6.06
CA TYR A 84 -13.42 3.36 7.30
C TYR A 84 -14.47 2.35 7.79
N ASP A 85 -15.15 1.65 6.87
CA ASP A 85 -16.25 0.73 7.20
C ASP A 85 -15.80 -0.57 7.87
N LEU A 86 -14.49 -0.83 7.89
CA LEU A 86 -13.89 -1.84 8.76
C LEU A 86 -14.22 -1.66 10.24
N LYS A 87 -14.62 -0.45 10.67
CA LYS A 87 -15.14 -0.20 12.02
C LYS A 87 -16.34 -1.09 12.38
N ASN A 88 -17.12 -1.52 11.39
CA ASN A 88 -18.32 -2.33 11.58
C ASN A 88 -17.98 -3.79 11.97
N ASP A 89 -16.73 -4.22 11.76
CA ASP A 89 -16.23 -5.53 12.20
C ASP A 89 -15.60 -5.46 13.60
N THR A 90 -15.07 -4.30 13.99
CA THR A 90 -14.42 -4.09 15.29
C THR A 90 -15.38 -3.63 16.38
N GLU A 91 -16.41 -2.89 16.00
CA GLU A 91 -17.37 -2.26 16.91
C GLU A 91 -18.81 -2.59 16.48
N ASN A 92 -19.77 -2.49 17.40
CA ASN A 92 -21.19 -2.67 17.09
C ASN A 92 -21.79 -1.42 16.42
N LEU A 93 -21.30 -1.12 15.21
CA LEU A 93 -21.70 0.02 14.40
C LEU A 93 -22.07 -0.44 12.98
N THR A 94 -22.89 0.36 12.30
CA THR A 94 -23.22 0.16 10.89
C THR A 94 -23.10 1.49 10.15
N SER A 95 -22.80 1.42 8.86
CA SER A 95 -22.78 2.58 7.97
C SER A 95 -23.97 2.51 7.02
N ASN A 96 -24.74 3.60 6.92
CA ASN A 96 -25.91 3.72 6.03
C ASN A 96 -25.72 4.81 4.97
N ASN A 97 -24.47 5.25 4.76
CA ASN A 97 -24.16 6.26 3.75
C ASN A 97 -24.17 5.62 2.36
N PHE A 98 -24.51 6.41 1.34
CA PHE A 98 -24.46 5.95 -0.04
C PHE A 98 -23.01 5.71 -0.48
N ASP A 99 -22.70 4.48 -0.88
CA ASP A 99 -21.43 4.14 -1.52
C ASP A 99 -21.51 4.38 -3.02
N GLY A 100 -20.93 5.50 -3.47
CA GLY A 100 -20.83 5.85 -4.89
C GLY A 100 -19.53 5.39 -5.55
N LEU A 101 -18.57 4.85 -4.79
CA LEU A 101 -17.25 4.46 -5.29
C LEU A 101 -17.17 2.95 -5.52
N GLY A 102 -17.91 2.14 -4.75
CA GLY A 102 -17.87 0.69 -4.85
C GLY A 102 -16.50 0.11 -4.47
N PHE A 103 -15.76 0.82 -3.61
CA PHE A 103 -14.46 0.37 -3.15
C PHE A 103 -14.64 -0.75 -2.12
N SER A 104 -13.75 -1.73 -2.15
CA SER A 104 -13.69 -2.75 -1.11
C SER A 104 -13.32 -2.15 0.24
N ASP A 105 -13.75 -2.78 1.32
CA ASP A 105 -13.39 -2.31 2.67
C ASP A 105 -11.92 -2.51 3.00
N LEU A 106 -11.29 -3.50 2.39
CA LEU A 106 -9.88 -3.80 2.61
C LEU A 106 -9.26 -4.28 1.31
N PHE A 107 -8.11 -3.71 0.99
CA PHE A 107 -7.31 -4.12 -0.16
C PHE A 107 -5.84 -4.12 0.19
N PHE A 108 -5.13 -5.24 -0.04
CA PHE A 108 -3.68 -5.32 0.06
C PHE A 108 -3.10 -6.17 -1.07
N PHE A 109 -1.88 -5.86 -1.50
CA PHE A 109 -1.14 -6.64 -2.49
C PHE A 109 0.31 -6.87 -2.08
N GLN A 110 0.85 -8.00 -2.54
CA GLN A 110 2.27 -8.33 -2.43
C GLN A 110 3.03 -7.72 -3.62
N PRO A 111 3.89 -6.72 -3.40
CA PRO A 111 4.47 -5.99 -4.51
C PRO A 111 5.61 -6.74 -5.20
N LYS A 112 5.66 -6.67 -6.53
CA LYS A 112 6.74 -7.27 -7.33
C LYS A 112 8.06 -6.53 -7.14
N LYS A 113 8.03 -5.19 -7.06
CA LYS A 113 9.21 -4.34 -6.88
C LYS A 113 8.98 -3.30 -5.78
N LEU A 114 10.06 -2.96 -5.07
CA LEU A 114 10.07 -1.99 -3.98
C LEU A 114 11.25 -1.02 -4.15
N PHE A 115 11.01 0.25 -3.85
CA PHE A 115 12.00 1.32 -3.81
C PHE A 115 11.85 2.08 -2.49
N PHE A 116 12.98 2.38 -1.84
CA PHE A 116 13.10 3.08 -0.57
C PHE A 116 14.17 4.16 -0.67
#